data_AF-A0A7S1URB0-F1
#
_entry.id   AF-A0A7S1URB0-F1
#
_cell.length_a   1.000
_cell.length_b   1.000
_cell.length_c   1.000
_cell.angle_alpha   90.00
_cell.angle_beta   90.00
_cell.angle_gamma   90.00
#
_symmetry.space_group_name_H-M   'P 1'
#
loop_
_entity.id
_entity.type
_entity.pdbx_description
1 polymer ?
#
loop_
_entity_poly.entity_id
_entity_poly.type
_entity_poly.pdbx_seq_one_letter_code
_entity_poly.pdbx_strand_id
1 'polypeptide(L)'
;QSDAYFVDRLRHATHTDRSDYAKGLRRWLKYFPKEQLLILNVQGVWEEPKAFLKRVVSHIGVKDGAEHVEKLQDVDRRVNAGMLSKNHGVIRESLRGKMETYLAPFATDFN
;
A
#
# COMPACT_ATOMS: atom_id res chain seq x y z
N GLN A 1 3.84 23.59 -8.77
CA GLN A 1 2.85 22.82 -9.56
C GLN A 1 1.44 23.14 -9.06
N SER A 2 0.42 23.21 -9.94
CA SER A 2 -0.98 23.55 -9.58
C SER A 2 -1.77 22.32 -9.17
N ASP A 3 -2.87 22.48 -8.43
CA ASP A 3 -3.76 21.35 -8.07
C ASP A 3 -4.40 20.70 -9.29
N ALA A 4 -4.70 21.50 -10.33
CA ALA A 4 -5.26 21.01 -11.58
C ALA A 4 -4.34 19.99 -12.26
N TYR A 5 -3.02 20.24 -12.28
CA TYR A 5 -2.04 19.31 -12.82
C TYR A 5 -2.05 17.95 -12.12
N PHE A 6 -2.15 17.92 -10.78
CA PHE A 6 -2.17 16.68 -10.02
C PHE A 6 -3.47 15.89 -10.19
N VAL A 7 -4.61 16.59 -10.25
CA VAL A 7 -5.92 15.97 -10.50
C VAL A 7 -6.00 15.40 -11.91
N ASP A 8 -5.51 16.13 -12.91
CA ASP A 8 -5.48 15.67 -14.30
C ASP A 8 -4.60 14.42 -14.44
N ARG A 9 -3.42 14.42 -13.81
CA ARG A 9 -2.55 13.25 -13.74
C ARG A 9 -3.21 12.06 -13.04
N LEU A 10 -3.96 12.28 -11.95
CA LEU A 10 -4.68 11.22 -11.24
C LEU A 10 -5.80 10.61 -12.11
N ARG A 11 -6.46 11.44 -12.92
CA ARG A 11 -7.51 11.03 -13.86
C ARG A 11 -6.98 10.33 -15.10
N HIS A 12 -5.68 10.41 -15.35
CA HIS A 12 -5.05 9.69 -16.44
C HIS A 12 -5.29 8.18 -16.27
N ALA A 13 -5.76 7.51 -17.32
CA ALA A 13 -6.26 6.13 -17.25
C ALA A 13 -5.29 5.12 -16.59
N THR A 14 -3.98 5.33 -16.76
CA THR A 14 -2.92 4.53 -16.15
C THR A 14 -2.81 4.71 -14.64
N HIS A 15 -3.12 5.89 -14.11
CA HIS A 15 -3.16 6.16 -12.67
C HIS A 15 -4.45 5.64 -12.05
N THR A 16 -5.59 5.83 -12.73
CA THR A 16 -6.88 5.27 -12.31
C THR A 16 -6.85 3.75 -12.19
N ASP A 17 -6.34 3.04 -13.20
CA ASP A 17 -6.29 1.55 -13.17
C ASP A 17 -5.37 1.02 -12.06
N ARG A 18 -4.38 1.82 -11.61
CA ARG A 18 -3.49 1.47 -10.49
C ARG A 18 -4.10 1.79 -9.12
N SER A 19 -5.06 2.70 -9.05
CA SER A 19 -5.76 3.07 -7.81
C SER A 19 -7.00 2.19 -7.53
N ASP A 20 -7.56 1.55 -8.57
CA ASP A 20 -8.67 0.61 -8.44
C ASP A 20 -8.18 -0.80 -8.04
N TYR A 21 -7.85 -0.95 -6.75
CA TYR A 21 -7.37 -2.22 -6.21
C TYR A 21 -8.45 -3.32 -6.29
N ALA A 22 -9.74 -2.97 -6.20
CA ALA A 22 -10.84 -3.93 -6.25
C ALA A 22 -10.92 -4.61 -7.62
N LYS A 23 -10.86 -3.83 -8.70
CA LYS A 23 -10.79 -4.36 -10.08
C LYS A 23 -9.54 -5.20 -10.30
N GLY A 24 -8.39 -4.77 -9.78
CA GLY A 24 -7.16 -5.56 -9.79
C GLY A 24 -7.36 -6.92 -9.11
N LEU A 25 -7.89 -6.92 -7.89
CA LEU A 25 -8.10 -8.12 -7.09
C LEU A 25 -9.10 -9.09 -7.75
N ARG A 26 -10.19 -8.58 -8.33
CA ARG A 26 -11.16 -9.40 -9.10
C ARG A 26 -10.49 -10.16 -10.26
N ARG A 27 -9.51 -9.55 -10.93
CA ARG A 27 -8.74 -10.21 -12.00
C ARG A 27 -7.88 -11.35 -11.45
N TRP A 28 -7.23 -11.16 -10.29
CA TRP A 28 -6.44 -12.20 -9.64
C TRP A 28 -7.31 -13.36 -9.16
N LEU A 29 -8.43 -13.07 -8.50
CA LEU A 29 -9.35 -14.08 -7.96
C LEU A 29 -10.00 -14.96 -9.03
N LYS A 30 -9.98 -14.56 -10.30
CA LYS A 30 -10.40 -15.41 -11.42
C LYS A 30 -9.52 -16.66 -11.59
N TYR A 31 -8.24 -16.55 -11.21
CA TYR A 31 -7.23 -17.60 -11.46
C TYR A 31 -6.64 -18.16 -10.17
N PHE A 32 -6.62 -17.38 -9.10
CA PHE A 32 -6.04 -17.77 -7.82
C PHE A 32 -7.11 -17.78 -6.72
N PRO A 33 -7.22 -18.86 -5.93
CA PRO A 33 -8.07 -18.87 -4.74
C PRO A 33 -7.64 -17.78 -3.74
N LYS A 34 -8.62 -17.29 -2.96
CA LYS A 34 -8.40 -16.18 -2.01
C LYS A 34 -7.29 -16.49 -1.00
N GLU A 35 -7.14 -17.76 -0.61
CA GLU A 35 -6.15 -18.24 0.35
C GLU A 35 -4.71 -18.06 -0.14
N GLN A 36 -4.49 -17.92 -1.46
CA GLN A 36 -3.18 -17.66 -2.05
C GLN A 36 -2.85 -16.16 -2.13
N LEU A 37 -3.79 -15.28 -1.81
CA LEU A 37 -3.62 -13.83 -1.87
C LEU A 37 -3.55 -13.25 -0.45
N LEU A 38 -2.46 -12.55 -0.15
CA LEU A 38 -2.29 -11.81 1.09
C LEU A 38 -2.39 -10.31 0.83
N ILE A 39 -3.39 -9.67 1.44
CA ILE A 39 -3.56 -8.21 1.44
C ILE A 39 -3.00 -7.65 2.75
N LEU A 40 -2.09 -6.68 2.65
CA LEU A 40 -1.44 -6.04 3.79
C LEU A 40 -1.62 -4.53 3.73
N ASN A 41 -1.85 -3.92 4.89
CA ASN A 41 -1.78 -2.48 5.03
C ASN A 41 -0.30 -2.09 5.16
N VAL A 42 0.18 -1.25 4.25
CA VAL A 42 1.55 -0.73 4.25
C VAL A 42 1.88 0.03 5.55
N GLN A 43 0.87 0.58 6.26
CA GLN A 43 1.05 1.19 7.57
C GLN A 43 1.70 0.26 8.60
N GLY A 44 1.36 -1.04 8.54
CA GLY A 44 1.96 -2.04 9.41
C GLY A 44 3.46 -2.22 9.22
N VAL A 45 4.03 -1.82 8.07
CA VAL A 45 5.50 -1.83 7.87
C VAL A 45 6.18 -0.84 8.81
N TRP A 46 5.54 0.28 9.11
CA TRP A 46 6.13 1.34 9.94
C TRP A 46 5.73 1.22 11.41
N GLU A 47 4.50 0.78 11.69
CA GLU A 47 3.94 0.70 13.04
C GLU A 47 4.34 -0.61 13.73
N GLU A 48 4.26 -1.73 13.02
CA GLU A 48 4.47 -3.07 13.58
C GLU A 48 5.25 -3.99 12.61
N PRO A 49 6.51 -3.65 12.26
CA PRO A 49 7.27 -4.31 11.19
C PRO A 49 7.41 -5.82 11.39
N LYS A 50 7.65 -6.27 12.63
CA LYS A 50 7.74 -7.70 12.94
C LYS A 50 6.40 -8.41 12.76
N ALA A 51 5.28 -7.81 13.19
CA ALA A 51 3.95 -8.39 13.00
C ALA A 51 3.60 -8.47 11.50
N PHE A 52 3.92 -7.43 10.73
CA PHE A 52 3.79 -7.42 9.28
C PHE A 52 4.59 -8.56 8.62
N LEU A 53 5.87 -8.70 8.96
CA LEU A 53 6.74 -9.75 8.42
C LEU A 53 6.28 -11.15 8.82
N LYS A 54 5.79 -11.35 10.04
CA LYS A 54 5.21 -12.64 10.48
C LYS A 54 4.05 -13.07 9.59
N ARG A 55 3.17 -12.14 9.19
CA ARG A 55 2.07 -12.43 8.26
C ARG A 55 2.59 -12.86 6.90
N VAL A 56 3.64 -12.19 6.40
CA VAL A 56 4.27 -12.55 5.12
C VAL A 56 4.88 -13.95 5.18
N VAL A 57 5.77 -14.22 6.13
CA VAL A 57 6.49 -15.50 6.24
C VAL A 57 5.55 -16.68 6.46
N SER A 58 4.46 -16.46 7.21
CA SER A 58 3.39 -17.45 7.38
C SER A 58 2.69 -17.75 6.06
N HIS A 59 2.31 -16.72 5.30
CA HIS A 59 1.61 -16.86 4.01
C HIS A 59 2.45 -17.58 2.94
N ILE A 60 3.75 -17.30 2.88
CA ILE A 60 4.65 -17.96 1.92
C ILE A 60 5.12 -19.34 2.40
N GLY A 61 4.68 -19.80 3.58
CA GLY A 61 4.96 -21.15 4.08
C GLY A 61 6.39 -21.38 4.58
N VAL A 62 7.08 -20.33 5.05
CA VAL A 62 8.41 -20.49 5.65
C VAL A 62 8.27 -21.19 6.99
N LYS A 63 8.80 -22.41 7.08
CA LYS A 63 8.92 -23.15 8.35
C LYS A 63 9.69 -22.31 9.35
N ASP A 64 9.18 -22.24 10.58
CA ASP A 64 9.75 -21.48 11.68
C ASP A 64 9.93 -19.96 11.37
N GLY A 65 9.22 -19.46 10.35
CA GLY A 65 9.36 -18.08 9.87
C GLY A 65 9.09 -17.04 10.95
N ALA A 66 8.12 -17.29 11.83
CA ALA A 66 7.80 -16.38 12.93
C ALA A 66 8.97 -16.25 13.93
N GLU A 67 9.68 -17.35 14.20
CA GLU A 67 10.83 -17.38 15.10
C GLU A 67 12.05 -16.71 14.46
N HIS A 68 12.22 -16.87 13.15
CA HIS A 68 13.23 -16.14 12.39
C HIS A 68 12.99 -14.63 12.43
N VAL A 69 11.74 -14.20 12.25
CA VAL A 69 11.36 -12.78 12.33
C VAL A 69 11.63 -12.20 13.73
N GLU A 70 11.39 -12.97 14.80
CA GLU A 70 11.67 -12.51 16.16
C GLU A 70 13.15 -12.20 16.39
N LYS A 71 14.03 -13.01 15.81
CA LYS A 71 15.49 -12.85 15.94
C LYS A 71 16.03 -11.66 15.13
N LEU A 72 15.26 -11.11 14.19
CA LEU A 72 15.67 -9.94 13.41
C LEU A 72 15.90 -8.73 14.32
N GLN A 73 17.03 -8.06 14.08
CA GLN A 73 17.44 -6.81 14.69
C GLN A 73 17.28 -5.68 13.68
N ASP A 74 17.17 -4.43 14.18
CA ASP A 74 17.11 -3.22 13.36
C ASP A 74 16.00 -3.21 12.29
N VAL A 75 14.90 -3.92 12.53
CA VAL A 75 13.80 -4.09 11.55
C VAL A 75 13.02 -2.79 11.31
N ASP A 76 13.10 -1.88 12.27
CA ASP A 76 12.57 -0.52 12.24
C ASP A 76 13.49 0.48 11.52
N ARG A 77 14.74 0.08 11.23
CA ARG A 77 15.70 0.96 10.56
C ARG A 77 15.29 1.22 9.12
N ARG A 78 15.01 2.50 8.83
CA ARG A 78 14.65 2.95 7.48
C ARG A 78 15.88 3.03 6.59
N VAL A 79 15.85 2.32 5.46
CA VAL A 79 16.80 2.54 4.35
C VAL A 79 16.48 3.85 3.64
N ASN A 80 17.49 4.55 3.14
CA ASN A 80 17.33 5.81 2.39
C ASN A 80 16.58 6.93 3.15
N ALA A 81 16.59 6.92 4.49
CA ALA A 81 15.91 7.93 5.31
C ALA A 81 16.30 9.38 4.96
N GLY A 82 17.53 9.60 4.47
CA GLY A 82 18.01 10.92 4.03
C GLY A 82 17.65 11.33 2.59
N MET A 83 17.10 10.44 1.76
CA MET A 83 16.70 10.75 0.37
C MET A 83 15.28 11.28 0.23
N LEU A 84 14.45 11.18 1.28
CA LEU A 84 13.12 11.78 1.27
C LEU A 84 13.29 13.30 1.34
N SER A 85 13.23 13.96 0.18
CA SER A 85 13.18 15.42 0.08
C SER A 85 12.13 15.95 1.06
N LYS A 86 12.54 16.92 1.89
CA LYS A 86 11.76 17.57 2.97
C LYS A 86 10.41 18.17 2.49
N ASN A 87 10.15 18.19 1.19
CA ASN A 87 8.98 18.81 0.57
C ASN A 87 7.93 17.81 0.02
N HIS A 88 8.11 16.49 0.14
CA HIS A 88 7.14 15.52 -0.40
C HIS A 88 5.91 15.26 0.48
N GLY A 89 5.87 15.78 1.71
CA GLY A 89 4.95 15.31 2.75
C GLY A 89 3.60 16.02 2.86
N VAL A 90 3.47 17.26 2.38
CA VAL A 90 2.24 18.04 2.60
C VAL A 90 1.48 18.17 1.29
N ILE A 91 0.56 17.23 1.05
CA ILE A 91 -0.50 17.42 0.06
C ILE A 91 -1.31 18.63 0.52
N ARG A 92 -1.47 19.63 -0.36
CA ARG A 92 -2.31 20.79 -0.07
C ARG A 92 -3.73 20.32 0.26
N GLU A 93 -4.35 20.90 1.27
CA GLU A 93 -5.67 20.48 1.73
C GLU A 93 -6.73 20.51 0.61
N SER A 94 -6.66 21.54 -0.25
CA SER A 94 -7.51 21.67 -1.45
C SER A 94 -7.34 20.53 -2.46
N LEU A 95 -6.14 19.94 -2.54
CA LEU A 95 -5.86 18.79 -3.39
C LEU A 95 -6.29 17.49 -2.71
N ARG A 96 -6.06 17.36 -1.40
CA ARG A 96 -6.47 16.20 -0.59
C ARG A 96 -7.95 15.91 -0.76
N GLY A 97 -8.83 16.89 -0.50
CA GLY A 97 -10.28 16.68 -0.62
C GLY A 97 -10.72 16.27 -2.03
N LYS A 98 -10.07 16.81 -3.07
CA LYS A 98 -10.33 16.41 -4.47
C LYS A 98 -9.89 14.98 -4.76
N MET A 99 -8.75 14.55 -4.21
CA MET A 99 -8.25 13.18 -4.35
C MET A 99 -9.14 12.19 -3.61
N GLU A 100 -9.52 12.50 -2.37
CA GLU A 100 -10.42 11.66 -1.56
C GLU A 100 -11.78 11.47 -2.24
N THR A 101 -12.37 12.56 -2.75
CA THR A 101 -13.63 12.49 -3.52
C THR A 101 -13.50 11.60 -4.75
N TYR A 102 -12.39 11.71 -5.49
CA TYR A 102 -12.15 10.89 -6.68
C TYR A 102 -11.92 9.41 -6.35
N LEU A 103 -11.24 9.13 -5.23
CA LEU A 103 -10.86 7.77 -4.83
C LEU A 103 -11.96 7.04 -4.05
N ALA A 104 -12.91 7.76 -3.44
CA ALA A 104 -13.96 7.19 -2.61
C ALA A 104 -14.71 6.00 -3.24
N PRO A 105 -15.12 6.02 -4.52
CA PRO A 105 -15.81 4.88 -5.13
C PRO A 105 -14.97 3.60 -5.15
N PHE A 106 -13.65 3.69 -5.34
CA PHE A 106 -12.77 2.53 -5.37
C PHE A 106 -12.57 1.90 -3.99
N ALA A 107 -12.70 2.69 -2.92
CA ALA A 107 -12.58 2.22 -1.55
C ALA A 107 -13.80 1.42 -1.10
N THR A 108 -15.00 1.81 -1.55
CA THR A 108 -16.25 1.08 -1.26
C THR A 108 -16.28 -0.28 -1.94
N ASP A 109 -15.78 -0.38 -3.17
CA ASP A 109 -15.72 -1.63 -3.93
C ASP A 109 -14.71 -2.66 -3.39
N PHE A 110 -13.79 -2.22 -2.52
CA PHE A 110 -12.70 -3.05 -1.98
C PHE A 110 -13.06 -3.75 -0.66
N ASN A 111 -14.02 -3.23 0.10
CA ASN A 111 -14.49 -3.77 1.39
C ASN A 111 -15.74 -4.64 1.23
#